data_AF-A0A519FA62-F1
#
_entry.id   AF-A0A519FA62-F1
#
_cell.length_a   1.000
_cell.length_b   1.000
_cell.length_c   1.000
_cell.angle_alpha   90.00
_cell.angle_beta   90.00
_cell.angle_gamma   90.00
#
_symmetry.space_group_name_H-M   'P 1'
#
loop_
_entity.id
_entity.type
_entity.pdbx_description
1 polymer ?
#
loop_
_entity_poly.entity_id
_entity_poly.type
_entity_poly.pdbx_seq_one_letter_code
_entity_poly.pdbx_strand_id
1 'polypeptide(L)'
;GEYLHEIKPKAGLLPADTKARAHCRAICGEMHSGFATMRGAMPMNIKANFPNFKIWSRAQGDIDRIVEIWKECLTKYGGPYLFGKKPGLADAMYAPVVTRFLSYDVKLPTACAAYAKRIMELPDMQEWVAAALEEPEAIDELEAEF
;
A
#
# COMPACT_ATOMS: atom_id res chain seq x y z
N GLY A 1 -5.05 -12.33 6.21
CA GLY A 1 -3.85 -12.11 7.05
C GLY A 1 -3.75 -13.12 8.17
N GLU A 2 -4.64 -13.02 9.17
CA GLU A 2 -4.57 -13.83 10.39
C GLU A 2 -4.61 -15.34 10.14
N TYR A 3 -5.54 -15.83 9.31
CA TYR A 3 -5.60 -17.26 8.97
C TYR A 3 -4.26 -17.80 8.42
N LEU A 4 -3.61 -17.07 7.49
CA LEU A 4 -2.30 -17.46 6.95
C LEU A 4 -1.22 -17.48 8.04
N HIS A 5 -1.30 -16.57 9.01
CA HIS A 5 -0.40 -16.57 10.16
C HIS A 5 -0.63 -17.77 11.08
N GLU A 6 -1.88 -18.22 11.26
CA GLU A 6 -2.22 -19.41 12.03
C GLU A 6 -1.73 -20.70 11.35
N ILE A 7 -1.96 -20.85 10.05
CA ILE A 7 -1.62 -22.08 9.32
C ILE A 7 -0.15 -22.13 8.86
N LYS A 8 0.53 -20.98 8.77
CA LYS A 8 1.95 -20.86 8.38
C LYS A 8 2.69 -19.88 9.32
N PRO A 9 2.79 -20.16 10.63
CA PRO A 9 3.37 -19.23 11.60
C PRO A 9 4.86 -18.93 11.35
N LYS A 10 5.57 -19.88 10.73
CA LYS A 10 6.99 -19.72 10.36
C LYS A 10 7.24 -18.82 9.14
N ALA A 11 6.18 -18.40 8.43
CA ALA A 11 6.30 -17.48 7.30
C ALA A 11 6.69 -16.05 7.73
N GLY A 12 6.56 -15.71 9.03
CA GLY A 12 6.99 -14.41 9.55
C GLY A 12 6.12 -13.23 9.07
N LEU A 13 4.85 -13.49 8.74
CA LEU A 13 3.90 -12.46 8.24
C LEU A 13 3.68 -11.31 9.24
N LEU A 14 3.79 -11.59 10.54
CA LEU A 14 3.68 -10.60 11.60
C LEU A 14 4.98 -10.51 12.38
N PRO A 15 5.31 -9.32 12.94
CA PRO A 15 6.47 -9.16 13.81
C PRO A 15 6.49 -10.16 14.98
N ALA A 16 7.68 -10.61 15.39
CA ALA A 16 7.84 -11.51 16.53
C ALA A 16 7.61 -10.80 17.88
N ASP A 17 8.04 -9.54 18.00
CA ASP A 17 7.77 -8.71 19.17
C ASP A 17 6.27 -8.41 19.30
N THR A 18 5.74 -8.53 20.51
CA THR A 18 4.30 -8.38 20.77
C THR A 18 3.82 -6.95 20.55
N LYS A 19 4.62 -5.93 20.90
CA LYS A 19 4.21 -4.52 20.71
C LYS A 19 4.23 -4.15 19.22
N ALA A 20 5.26 -4.55 18.50
CA ALA A 20 5.35 -4.38 17.05
C ALA A 20 4.21 -5.13 16.34
N ARG A 21 3.86 -6.34 16.79
CA ARG A 21 2.75 -7.12 16.21
C ARG A 21 1.40 -6.46 16.46
N ALA A 22 1.16 -5.92 17.66
CA ALA A 22 -0.05 -5.16 17.95
C ALA A 22 -0.15 -3.92 17.05
N HIS A 23 0.94 -3.17 16.89
CA HIS A 23 0.99 -2.01 16.00
C HIS A 23 0.75 -2.41 14.52
N CYS A 24 1.37 -3.49 14.06
CA CYS A 24 1.14 -4.03 12.71
C CYS A 24 -0.34 -4.32 12.47
N ARG A 25 -1.01 -4.98 13.42
CA ARG A 25 -2.46 -5.26 13.32
C ARG A 25 -3.29 -3.99 13.33
N ALA A 26 -2.94 -3.00 14.15
CA ALA A 26 -3.65 -1.73 14.22
C ALA A 26 -3.65 -1.01 12.86
N ILE A 27 -2.48 -0.86 12.22
CA ILE A 27 -2.41 -0.17 10.92
C ILE A 27 -3.00 -1.02 9.78
N CYS A 28 -2.93 -2.35 9.86
CA CYS A 28 -3.63 -3.22 8.92
C CYS A 28 -5.15 -3.04 9.04
N GLY A 29 -5.66 -2.92 10.27
CA GLY A 29 -7.07 -2.63 10.55
C GLY A 29 -7.48 -1.27 10.01
N GLU A 30 -6.70 -0.22 10.29
CA GLU A 30 -6.93 1.13 9.76
C GLU A 30 -6.94 1.14 8.22
N MET A 31 -6.01 0.43 7.58
CA MET A 31 -6.03 0.28 6.12
C MET A 31 -7.27 -0.45 5.62
N HIS A 32 -7.68 -1.51 6.31
CA HIS A 32 -8.82 -2.33 5.89
C HIS A 32 -10.15 -1.56 5.95
N SER A 33 -10.41 -0.80 7.02
CA SER A 33 -11.70 -0.13 7.25
C SER A 33 -11.69 1.38 6.96
N GLY A 34 -10.53 1.97 6.65
CA GLY A 34 -10.35 3.41 6.49
C GLY A 34 -10.05 3.86 5.07
N PHE A 35 -9.68 5.14 4.97
CA PHE A 35 -9.22 5.81 3.75
C PHE A 35 -10.25 5.84 2.61
N ALA A 36 -11.53 5.92 2.95
CA ALA A 36 -12.62 5.86 1.98
C ALA A 36 -12.57 7.00 0.95
N THR A 37 -12.14 8.20 1.35
CA THR A 37 -12.10 9.35 0.45
C THR A 37 -10.99 9.21 -0.58
N MET A 38 -9.80 8.74 -0.15
CA MET A 38 -8.72 8.37 -1.07
C MET A 38 -9.15 7.22 -1.98
N ARG A 39 -9.77 6.17 -1.44
CA ARG A 39 -10.19 4.99 -2.23
C ARG A 39 -11.22 5.34 -3.30
N GLY A 40 -12.14 6.26 -3.00
CA GLY A 40 -13.15 6.73 -3.96
C GLY A 40 -12.59 7.71 -5.00
N ALA A 41 -11.67 8.60 -4.59
CA ALA A 41 -11.06 9.57 -5.51
C ALA A 41 -9.94 8.97 -6.38
N MET A 42 -9.30 7.91 -5.91
CA MET A 42 -8.19 7.23 -6.57
C MET A 42 -8.45 5.72 -6.54
N PRO A 43 -9.42 5.21 -7.33
CA PRO A 43 -9.62 3.78 -7.45
C PRO A 43 -8.35 3.10 -7.97
N MET A 44 -8.13 1.86 -7.56
CA MET A 44 -6.95 1.13 -8.02
C MET A 44 -7.17 0.63 -9.44
N ASN A 45 -6.37 1.15 -10.35
CA ASN A 45 -6.27 0.66 -11.72
C ASN A 45 -4.77 0.54 -12.06
N ILE A 46 -4.25 -0.69 -12.07
CA ILE A 46 -2.81 -0.95 -12.32
C ILE A 46 -2.39 -0.51 -13.73
N LYS A 47 -3.31 -0.55 -14.70
CA LYS A 47 -3.05 -0.14 -16.09
C LYS A 47 -3.03 1.38 -16.25
N ALA A 48 -3.64 2.12 -15.31
CA ALA A 48 -3.78 3.56 -15.42
C ALA A 48 -2.52 4.32 -15.00
N ASN A 49 -2.28 5.43 -15.69
CA ASN A 49 -1.26 6.41 -15.38
C ASN A 49 -1.79 7.83 -15.64
N PHE A 50 -2.00 8.58 -14.57
CA PHE A 50 -2.55 9.94 -14.53
C PHE A 50 -1.49 10.90 -13.96
N PRO A 51 -0.52 11.33 -14.78
CA PRO A 51 0.53 12.25 -14.34
C PRO A 51 -0.06 13.59 -13.90
N ASN A 52 0.47 14.16 -12.82
CA ASN A 52 0.01 15.42 -12.22
C ASN A 52 -1.49 15.46 -11.86
N PHE A 53 -2.08 14.31 -11.47
CA PHE A 53 -3.47 14.25 -11.05
C PHE A 53 -3.77 15.25 -9.91
N LYS A 54 -4.89 15.97 -10.04
CA LYS A 54 -5.28 16.96 -9.04
C LYS A 54 -5.97 16.28 -7.86
N ILE A 55 -5.27 16.24 -6.73
CA ILE A 55 -5.84 15.72 -5.48
C ILE A 55 -6.76 16.76 -4.85
N TRP A 56 -8.03 16.40 -4.66
CA TRP A 56 -9.00 17.24 -3.96
C TRP A 56 -8.83 17.14 -2.43
N SER A 57 -9.15 18.22 -1.71
CA SER A 57 -8.79 18.40 -0.29
C SER A 57 -9.20 17.26 0.65
N ARG A 58 -10.32 16.56 0.38
CA ARG A 58 -10.77 15.44 1.22
C ARG A 58 -9.85 14.22 1.12
N ALA A 59 -9.43 13.85 -0.10
CA ALA A 59 -8.51 12.73 -0.31
C ALA A 59 -7.11 13.01 0.26
N GLN A 60 -6.71 14.29 0.31
CA GLN A 60 -5.42 14.69 0.87
C GLN A 60 -5.26 14.28 2.34
N GLY A 61 -6.31 14.40 3.17
CA GLY A 61 -6.23 14.01 4.58
C GLY A 61 -5.95 12.52 4.78
N ASP A 62 -6.55 11.66 3.95
CA ASP A 62 -6.29 10.22 3.95
C ASP A 62 -4.85 9.92 3.51
N ILE A 63 -4.35 10.61 2.47
CA ILE A 63 -2.97 10.48 1.99
C ILE A 63 -1.98 10.89 3.09
N ASP A 64 -2.22 12.02 3.75
CA ASP A 64 -1.36 12.54 4.81
C ASP A 64 -1.27 11.55 5.97
N ARG A 65 -2.39 10.94 6.36
CA ARG A 65 -2.43 9.91 7.40
C ARG A 65 -1.66 8.64 7.00
N ILE A 66 -1.78 8.19 5.76
CA ILE A 66 -0.99 7.05 5.25
C ILE A 66 0.50 7.37 5.29
N VAL A 67 0.89 8.56 4.84
CA VAL A 67 2.28 9.02 4.86
C VAL A 67 2.83 9.11 6.29
N GLU A 68 2.02 9.56 7.24
CA GLU A 68 2.35 9.57 8.66
C GLU A 68 2.60 8.15 9.19
N ILE A 69 1.69 7.22 8.93
CA ILE A 69 1.84 5.81 9.33
C ILE A 69 3.14 5.21 8.78
N TRP A 70 3.41 5.42 7.48
CA TRP A 70 4.61 4.90 6.84
C TRP A 70 5.88 5.52 7.44
N LYS A 71 5.91 6.84 7.65
CA LYS A 71 7.03 7.52 8.30
C LYS A 71 7.28 6.97 9.70
N GLU A 72 6.24 6.87 10.54
CA GLU A 72 6.38 6.33 11.89
C GLU A 72 6.98 4.93 11.84
N CYS A 73 6.42 4.06 11.00
CA CYS A 73 6.86 2.68 10.87
C CYS A 73 8.32 2.56 10.39
N LEU A 74 8.66 3.25 9.31
CA LEU A 74 10.02 3.24 8.74
C LEU A 74 11.06 3.79 9.72
N THR A 75 10.73 4.85 10.47
CA THR A 75 11.61 5.40 11.51
C THR A 75 11.73 4.47 12.71
N LYS A 76 10.61 3.95 13.21
CA LYS A 76 10.54 3.17 14.46
C LYS A 76 11.12 1.77 14.33
N TYR A 77 10.93 1.14 13.17
CA TYR A 77 11.35 -0.26 12.92
C TYR A 77 12.56 -0.36 11.99
N GLY A 78 13.08 0.78 11.51
CA GLY A 78 14.36 0.88 10.79
C GLY A 78 14.30 0.51 9.30
N GLY A 79 13.11 0.20 8.76
CA GLY A 79 12.95 -0.13 7.35
C GLY A 79 13.72 -1.38 6.87
N PRO A 80 13.75 -1.63 5.56
CA PRO A 80 13.17 -0.82 4.48
C PRO A 80 11.67 -1.07 4.26
N TYR A 81 11.08 -2.06 4.96
CA TYR A 81 9.64 -2.32 4.99
C TYR A 81 9.05 -1.80 6.30
N LEU A 82 7.71 -1.72 6.39
CA LEU A 82 7.05 -1.03 7.50
C LEU A 82 7.45 -1.59 8.87
N PHE A 83 7.70 -2.90 8.99
CA PHE A 83 8.15 -3.52 10.25
C PHE A 83 9.56 -4.12 10.17
N GLY A 84 10.43 -3.51 9.36
CA GLY A 84 11.87 -3.79 9.35
C GLY A 84 12.36 -4.45 8.06
N LYS A 85 13.26 -5.43 8.19
CA LYS A 85 14.10 -5.91 7.08
C LYS A 85 13.38 -6.76 6.03
N LYS A 86 12.24 -7.35 6.37
CA LYS A 86 11.49 -8.27 5.51
C LYS A 86 10.06 -7.75 5.31
N PRO A 87 9.46 -7.94 4.13
CA PRO A 87 8.06 -7.59 3.93
C PRO A 87 7.18 -8.46 4.81
N GLY A 88 6.09 -7.88 5.31
CA GLY A 88 5.10 -8.57 6.12
C GLY A 88 3.67 -8.21 5.74
N LEU A 89 2.73 -8.54 6.64
CA LEU A 89 1.30 -8.34 6.40
C LEU A 89 0.95 -6.88 6.13
N ALA A 90 1.55 -5.94 6.86
CA ALA A 90 1.32 -4.51 6.63
C ALA A 90 1.74 -4.10 5.22
N ASP A 91 2.89 -4.56 4.75
CA ASP A 91 3.37 -4.25 3.39
C ASP A 91 2.43 -4.79 2.31
N ALA A 92 1.93 -6.01 2.48
CA ALA A 92 0.92 -6.57 1.59
C ALA A 92 -0.40 -5.78 1.61
N MET A 93 -0.84 -5.29 2.78
CA MET A 93 -2.05 -4.47 2.92
C MET A 93 -1.91 -3.08 2.27
N TYR A 94 -0.71 -2.50 2.30
CA TYR A 94 -0.42 -1.19 1.72
C TYR A 94 0.06 -1.25 0.26
N ALA A 95 0.35 -2.43 -0.31
CA ALA A 95 0.73 -2.56 -1.71
C ALA A 95 -0.31 -1.98 -2.71
N PRO A 96 -1.63 -2.20 -2.54
CA PRO A 96 -2.66 -1.51 -3.32
C PRO A 96 -2.67 0.02 -3.18
N VAL A 97 -2.12 0.56 -2.10
CA VAL A 97 -2.00 2.02 -1.91
C VAL A 97 -0.78 2.53 -2.64
N VAL A 98 0.33 1.78 -2.63
CA VAL A 98 1.51 2.08 -3.44
C VAL A 98 1.12 2.18 -4.91
N THR A 99 0.36 1.22 -5.46
CA THR A 99 -0.08 1.28 -6.85
C THR A 99 -0.92 2.53 -7.14
N ARG A 100 -1.89 2.86 -6.28
CA ARG A 100 -2.66 4.14 -6.39
C ARG A 100 -1.73 5.35 -6.43
N PHE A 101 -0.81 5.46 -5.47
CA PHE A 101 0.07 6.63 -5.40
C PHE A 101 0.95 6.78 -6.65
N LEU A 102 1.33 5.67 -7.28
CA LEU A 102 2.06 5.69 -8.55
C LEU A 102 1.15 6.05 -9.73
N SER A 103 -0.02 5.41 -9.86
CA SER A 103 -0.97 5.65 -10.95
C SER A 103 -1.47 7.09 -10.96
N TYR A 104 -1.64 7.74 -9.81
CA TYR A 104 -2.10 9.14 -9.72
C TYR A 104 -0.97 10.13 -9.43
N ASP A 105 0.30 9.73 -9.60
CA ASP A 105 1.48 10.58 -9.42
C ASP A 105 1.49 11.41 -8.12
N VAL A 106 1.08 10.76 -7.01
CA VAL A 106 1.03 11.37 -5.68
C VAL A 106 2.45 11.69 -5.22
N LYS A 107 2.70 12.95 -4.86
CA LYS A 107 4.03 13.40 -4.41
C LYS A 107 4.31 12.91 -3.00
N LEU A 108 5.26 11.98 -2.88
CA LEU A 108 5.64 11.36 -1.61
C LEU A 108 6.95 11.93 -1.05
N PRO A 109 7.08 12.04 0.28
CA PRO A 109 8.37 12.28 0.93
C PRO A 109 9.38 11.18 0.59
N THR A 110 10.68 11.52 0.57
CA THR A 110 11.75 10.64 0.11
C THR A 110 11.72 9.22 0.69
N ALA A 111 11.50 9.08 2.00
CA ALA A 111 11.43 7.77 2.65
C ALA A 111 10.21 6.94 2.18
N CYS A 112 9.05 7.58 2.01
CA CYS A 112 7.83 6.94 1.52
C CYS A 112 7.96 6.56 0.04
N ALA A 113 8.59 7.42 -0.78
CA ALA A 113 8.88 7.11 -2.18
C ALA A 113 9.85 5.93 -2.32
N ALA A 114 10.89 5.86 -1.48
CA ALA A 114 11.81 4.73 -1.44
C ALA A 114 11.11 3.42 -1.01
N TYR A 115 10.20 3.51 -0.04
CA TYR A 115 9.34 2.39 0.36
C TYR A 115 8.42 1.93 -0.78
N ALA A 116 7.71 2.85 -1.42
CA ALA A 116 6.84 2.55 -2.57
C ALA A 116 7.62 1.85 -3.70
N LYS A 117 8.82 2.37 -4.02
CA LYS A 117 9.72 1.72 -4.99
C LYS A 117 10.08 0.30 -4.56
N ARG A 118 10.45 0.11 -3.29
CA ARG A 118 10.81 -1.21 -2.76
C ARG A 118 9.65 -2.21 -2.83
N ILE A 119 8.43 -1.78 -2.56
CA ILE A 119 7.24 -2.63 -2.70
C ILE A 119 7.08 -3.08 -4.15
N MET A 120 7.20 -2.16 -5.11
CA MET A 120 7.11 -2.52 -6.53
C MET A 120 8.26 -3.43 -6.99
N GLU A 121 9.44 -3.35 -6.37
CA GLU A 121 10.57 -4.26 -6.66
C GLU A 121 10.36 -5.71 -6.19
N LEU A 122 9.30 -6.02 -5.43
CA LEU A 122 9.01 -7.39 -4.98
C LEU A 122 8.65 -8.28 -6.19
N PRO A 123 9.20 -9.52 -6.27
CA PRO A 123 8.85 -10.45 -7.35
C PRO A 123 7.34 -10.70 -7.47
N ASP A 124 6.66 -10.89 -6.34
CA ASP A 124 5.20 -11.11 -6.31
C ASP A 124 4.42 -9.90 -6.84
N MET A 125 4.94 -8.68 -6.63
CA MET A 125 4.33 -7.46 -7.19
C MET A 125 4.56 -7.34 -8.69
N GLN A 126 5.75 -7.71 -9.17
CA GLN A 126 6.04 -7.73 -10.61
C GLN A 126 5.19 -8.77 -11.34
N GLU A 127 5.03 -9.96 -10.75
CA GLU A 127 4.13 -11.01 -11.25
C GLU A 127 2.67 -10.52 -11.29
N TRP A 128 2.19 -9.92 -10.19
CA TRP A 128 0.83 -9.41 -10.13
C TRP A 128 0.58 -8.29 -11.15
N VAL A 129 1.51 -7.35 -11.32
CA VAL A 129 1.40 -6.29 -12.33
C VAL A 129 1.41 -6.86 -13.75
N ALA A 130 2.28 -7.83 -14.05
CA ALA A 130 2.31 -8.47 -15.36
C ALA A 130 0.98 -9.16 -15.68
N ALA A 131 0.44 -9.94 -14.74
CA ALA A 131 -0.86 -10.59 -14.90
C ALA A 131 -2.01 -9.58 -15.08
N ALA A 132 -2.01 -8.50 -14.28
CA ALA A 132 -3.02 -7.45 -14.38
C ALA A 132 -3.00 -6.74 -15.74
N LEU A 133 -1.83 -6.58 -16.37
CA LEU A 133 -1.70 -5.98 -17.70
C LEU A 133 -2.25 -6.89 -18.81
N GLU A 134 -2.28 -8.20 -18.60
CA GLU A 134 -2.83 -9.19 -19.53
C GLU A 134 -4.35 -9.37 -19.39
N GLU A 135 -4.98 -8.81 -18.35
CA GLU A 135 -6.43 -8.93 -18.15
C GLU A 135 -7.20 -8.34 -19.35
N PRO A 136 -8.10 -9.10 -19.99
CA PRO A 136 -8.74 -8.69 -21.25
C PRO A 136 -9.83 -7.64 -21.08
N GLU A 137 -10.37 -7.48 -19.87
CA GLU A 137 -11.54 -6.66 -19.60
C GLU A 137 -11.13 -5.22 -19.26
N ALA A 138 -11.58 -4.28 -20.09
CA ALA A 138 -11.78 -2.90 -19.67
C ALA A 138 -12.98 -2.85 -18.73
N ILE A 139 -12.82 -2.27 -17.55
CA ILE A 139 -13.93 -1.99 -16.64
C ILE A 139 -14.34 -0.55 -16.93
N ASP A 140 -15.46 -0.36 -17.63
CA ASP A 140 -15.96 0.95 -18.08
C ASP A 140 -15.98 1.99 -16.94
N GLU A 141 -16.31 1.57 -15.71
CA GLU A 141 -16.35 2.41 -14.51
C GLU A 141 -14.97 2.94 -14.07
N LEU A 142 -13.88 2.30 -14.49
CA LEU A 142 -12.49 2.71 -14.25
C LEU A 142 -11.87 3.46 -15.44
N GLU A 143 -12.57 3.50 -16.58
CA GLU A 143 -12.21 4.26 -17.78
C GLU A 143 -13.00 5.57 -17.91
N ALA A 144 -14.08 5.75 -17.15
CA ALA A 144 -14.82 6.99 -17.05
C ALA A 144 -13.88 8.13 -16.59
N GLU A 145 -13.66 9.09 -17.48
CA GLU A 145 -12.74 10.22 -17.34
C GLU A 145 -12.92 10.96 -15.99
N PHE A 146 -11.83 11.09 -15.23
CA PHE A 146 -11.72 11.93 -14.04
C PHE A 146 -11.39 13.39 -14.38
#